data_AF-A0A950XKM0-F1
#
_entry.id   AF-A0A950XKM0-F1
#
_cell.length_a   1.000
_cell.length_b   1.000
_cell.length_c   1.000
_cell.angle_alpha   90.00
_cell.angle_beta   90.00
_cell.angle_gamma   90.00
#
_symmetry.space_group_name_H-M   'P 1'
#
loop_
_entity.id
_entity.type
_entity.pdbx_description
1 polymer ?
#
loop_
_entity_poly.entity_id
_entity_poly.type
_entity_poly.pdbx_seq_one_letter_code
_entity_poly.pdbx_strand_id
1 'polypeptide(L)'
;MCDGAVARALVLESPRHLVVREFPVPMLGDDDALVRVAACALCGTDHEQYTGELAGGFAFVPGHETVGTIAADVVVDVTAKAPAAFAQTIALARPAGTVVVAGTRGLGIDAPGFSPDMVVFKELRILGALGVDVTAYRAAVELLASGRYPFESLPRRCAGLDEADDLLAVMAGERDGAAPVHGVITP
;
A
#
# COMPACT_ATOMS: atom_id res chain seq x y z
N MET A 1 -10.31 16.85 -0.31
CA MET A 1 -11.74 16.56 -0.52
C MET A 1 -11.86 16.03 -1.94
N CYS A 2 -12.54 14.91 -2.18
CA CYS A 2 -12.73 14.36 -3.53
C CYS A 2 -13.80 15.14 -4.33
N ASP A 3 -13.81 16.47 -4.19
CA ASP A 3 -14.85 17.30 -4.76
C ASP A 3 -14.65 17.41 -6.28
N GLY A 4 -15.58 16.86 -7.06
CA GLY A 4 -15.55 16.87 -8.53
C GLY A 4 -14.88 15.67 -9.22
N ALA A 5 -14.40 14.66 -8.49
CA ALA A 5 -13.92 13.43 -9.14
C ALA A 5 -15.10 12.60 -9.67
N VAL A 6 -15.00 12.05 -10.89
CA VAL A 6 -16.05 11.21 -11.50
C VAL A 6 -15.60 9.76 -11.65
N ALA A 7 -16.52 8.83 -11.37
CA ALA A 7 -16.40 7.41 -11.62
C ALA A 7 -17.23 7.04 -12.86
N ARG A 8 -16.66 6.21 -13.74
CA ARG A 8 -17.38 5.63 -14.89
C ARG A 8 -17.92 4.27 -14.51
N ALA A 9 -19.19 4.03 -14.78
CA ALA A 9 -19.85 2.75 -14.52
C ALA A 9 -20.75 2.35 -15.69
N LEU A 10 -20.97 1.05 -15.86
CA LEU A 10 -21.99 0.53 -16.75
C LEU A 10 -23.34 0.53 -16.01
N VAL A 11 -24.39 0.98 -16.70
CA VAL A 11 -25.76 1.03 -16.17
C VAL A 11 -26.66 0.23 -17.07
N LEU A 12 -27.40 -0.72 -16.48
CA LEU A 12 -28.37 -1.53 -17.21
C LEU A 12 -29.70 -0.78 -17.30
N GLU A 13 -30.02 -0.24 -18.47
CA GLU A 13 -31.25 0.54 -18.68
C GLU A 13 -32.44 -0.32 -19.16
N SER A 14 -32.15 -1.44 -19.82
CA SER A 14 -33.12 -2.45 -20.24
C SER A 14 -32.40 -3.78 -20.52
N PRO A 15 -33.11 -4.91 -20.71
CA PRO A 15 -32.47 -6.19 -20.98
C PRO A 15 -31.50 -6.09 -22.16
N ARG A 16 -30.27 -6.57 -21.95
CA ARG A 16 -29.17 -6.56 -22.93
C ARG A 16 -28.71 -5.17 -23.36
N HIS A 17 -29.07 -4.12 -22.61
CA HIS A 17 -28.70 -2.74 -22.93
C HIS A 17 -27.96 -2.07 -21.76
N LEU A 18 -26.63 -2.09 -21.86
CA LEU A 18 -25.73 -1.40 -20.94
C LEU A 18 -25.22 -0.11 -21.58
N VAL A 19 -25.24 0.98 -20.80
CA VAL A 19 -24.67 2.26 -21.20
C VAL A 19 -23.62 2.70 -20.20
N VAL A 20 -22.57 3.38 -20.67
CA VAL A 20 -21.58 4.01 -19.78
C VAL A 20 -22.17 5.31 -19.25
N ARG A 21 -22.17 5.48 -17.93
CA ARG A 21 -22.54 6.73 -17.26
C ARG A 21 -21.42 7.17 -16.31
N GLU A 22 -21.37 8.47 -16.06
CA GLU A 22 -20.47 9.09 -15.09
C GLU A 22 -21.23 9.46 -13.83
N PHE A 23 -20.63 9.18 -12.69
CA PHE A 23 -21.16 9.45 -11.36
C PHE A 23 -20.14 10.24 -10.56
N PRO A 24 -20.56 11.21 -9.72
CA PRO A 24 -19.64 11.82 -8.78
C PRO A 24 -19.13 10.75 -7.80
N VAL A 25 -17.83 10.76 -7.53
CA VAL A 25 -17.24 9.98 -6.43
C VAL A 25 -17.82 10.52 -5.12
N PRO A 26 -18.37 9.66 -4.24
CA PRO A 26 -19.01 10.11 -3.01
C PRO A 26 -17.99 10.74 -2.06
N MET A 27 -18.47 11.67 -1.22
CA MET A 27 -17.72 12.10 -0.05
C MET A 27 -17.66 10.94 0.95
N LEU A 28 -16.49 10.72 1.55
CA LEU A 28 -16.27 9.67 2.53
C LEU A 28 -16.43 10.26 3.94
N GLY A 29 -17.20 9.56 4.79
CA GLY A 29 -17.19 9.74 6.23
C GLY A 29 -16.05 8.97 6.91
N ASP A 30 -15.96 9.09 8.23
CA ASP A 30 -14.86 8.53 9.02
C ASP A 30 -14.81 6.98 9.00
N ASP A 31 -15.93 6.33 8.71
CA ASP A 31 -16.07 4.86 8.67
C ASP A 31 -16.19 4.31 7.23
N ASP A 32 -16.01 5.15 6.21
CA ASP A 32 -16.14 4.75 4.80
C ASP A 32 -14.80 4.37 4.18
N ALA A 33 -14.82 3.47 3.19
CA ALA A 33 -13.66 3.16 2.38
C ALA A 33 -13.97 3.35 0.90
N LEU A 34 -13.09 4.06 0.19
CA LEU A 34 -13.16 4.17 -1.27
C LEU A 34 -12.24 3.14 -1.92
N VAL A 35 -12.84 2.24 -2.69
CA VAL A 35 -12.11 1.21 -3.45
C VAL A 35 -11.97 1.64 -4.90
N ARG A 36 -10.72 1.74 -5.37
CA ARG A 36 -10.44 1.77 -6.81
C ARG A 36 -10.56 0.35 -7.35
N VAL A 37 -11.67 0.06 -8.02
CA VAL A 37 -11.93 -1.23 -8.66
C VAL A 37 -10.85 -1.50 -9.72
N ALA A 38 -10.17 -2.65 -9.59
CA ALA A 38 -9.18 -3.15 -10.54
C ALA A 38 -9.78 -4.21 -11.47
N ALA A 39 -10.68 -5.04 -10.96
CA ALA A 39 -11.42 -6.04 -11.72
C ALA A 39 -12.75 -6.38 -11.04
N CYS A 40 -13.69 -6.92 -11.83
CA CYS A 40 -14.93 -7.50 -11.33
C CYS A 40 -15.20 -8.87 -11.97
N ALA A 41 -15.77 -9.80 -11.22
CA ALA A 41 -16.35 -11.03 -11.74
C ALA A 41 -17.84 -10.82 -12.08
N LEU A 42 -18.44 -11.81 -12.75
CA LEU A 42 -19.85 -11.85 -13.09
C LEU A 42 -20.53 -12.92 -12.24
N CYS A 43 -21.50 -12.50 -11.44
CA CYS A 43 -22.35 -13.39 -10.67
C CYS A 43 -23.45 -13.99 -11.57
N GLY A 44 -24.05 -15.11 -11.15
CA GLY A 44 -25.25 -15.66 -11.81
C GLY A 44 -26.40 -14.64 -11.86
N THR A 45 -26.55 -13.84 -10.81
CA THR A 45 -27.55 -12.76 -10.75
C THR A 45 -27.30 -11.65 -11.77
N ASP A 46 -26.04 -11.32 -12.08
CA ASP A 46 -25.72 -10.33 -13.11
C ASP A 46 -26.21 -10.83 -14.49
N HIS A 47 -26.12 -12.13 -14.74
CA HIS A 47 -26.63 -12.76 -15.97
C HIS A 47 -28.15 -12.67 -16.06
N GLU A 48 -28.87 -13.12 -15.03
CA GLU A 48 -30.34 -13.10 -14.98
C GLU A 48 -30.90 -11.68 -15.12
N GLN A 49 -30.21 -10.68 -14.54
CA GLN A 49 -30.57 -9.27 -14.71
C GLN A 49 -30.30 -8.76 -16.12
N TYR A 50 -29.13 -9.06 -16.68
CA TYR A 50 -28.77 -8.67 -18.04
C TYR A 50 -29.71 -9.28 -19.09
N THR A 51 -30.16 -10.52 -18.91
CA THR A 51 -31.11 -11.19 -19.82
C THR A 51 -32.56 -10.77 -19.61
N GLY A 52 -32.89 -10.16 -18.46
CA GLY A 52 -34.24 -9.77 -18.08
C GLY A 52 -35.06 -10.89 -17.44
N GLU A 53 -34.41 -11.97 -16.99
CA GLU A 53 -35.03 -13.09 -16.29
C GLU A 53 -35.34 -12.75 -14.82
N LEU A 54 -34.54 -11.87 -14.21
CA LEU A 54 -34.80 -11.36 -12.87
C LEU A 54 -35.75 -10.15 -12.92
N ALA A 55 -36.96 -10.29 -12.38
CA ALA A 55 -37.90 -9.19 -12.23
C ALA A 55 -37.46 -8.25 -11.09
N GLY A 56 -36.72 -7.20 -11.44
CA GLY A 56 -36.30 -6.11 -10.55
C GLY A 56 -36.00 -4.89 -11.42
N GLY A 57 -36.38 -3.70 -10.96
CA GLY A 57 -36.34 -2.48 -11.77
C GLY A 57 -35.02 -2.23 -12.51
N PHE A 58 -35.12 -1.64 -13.70
CA PHE A 58 -33.97 -1.23 -14.50
C PHE A 58 -33.39 0.10 -13.97
N ALA A 59 -32.18 0.46 -14.43
CA ALA A 59 -31.35 1.60 -14.01
C ALA A 59 -30.50 1.40 -12.74
N PHE A 60 -29.73 0.31 -12.68
CA PHE A 60 -28.73 0.07 -11.62
C PHE A 60 -27.33 -0.22 -12.21
N VAL A 61 -26.29 -0.12 -11.37
CA VAL A 61 -24.89 -0.46 -11.67
C VAL A 61 -24.59 -1.89 -11.19
N PRO A 62 -24.31 -2.87 -12.08
CA PRO A 62 -23.94 -4.24 -11.70
C PRO A 62 -22.48 -4.36 -11.26
N GLY A 63 -22.07 -5.56 -10.80
CA GLY A 63 -20.67 -5.87 -10.46
C GLY A 63 -20.36 -5.79 -8.96
N HIS A 64 -21.13 -6.50 -8.14
CA HIS A 64 -20.91 -6.61 -6.69
C HIS A 64 -19.76 -7.57 -6.31
N GLU A 65 -19.17 -8.28 -7.28
CA GLU A 65 -18.01 -9.15 -7.11
C GLU A 65 -16.74 -8.42 -7.57
N THR A 66 -16.28 -7.42 -6.82
CA THR A 66 -15.13 -6.57 -7.20
C THR A 66 -13.89 -6.80 -6.33
N VAL A 67 -12.73 -6.61 -6.96
CA VAL A 67 -11.44 -6.48 -6.27
C VAL A 67 -10.79 -5.16 -6.66
N GLY A 68 -10.08 -4.56 -5.72
CA GLY A 68 -9.50 -3.25 -5.92
C GLY A 68 -8.62 -2.81 -4.76
N THR A 69 -8.16 -1.57 -4.82
CA THR A 69 -7.30 -0.98 -3.81
C THR A 69 -8.06 0.07 -3.02
N ILE A 70 -8.04 -0.02 -1.69
CA ILE A 70 -8.56 1.03 -0.80
C ILE A 70 -7.62 2.24 -0.92
N ALA A 71 -8.16 3.41 -1.24
CA ALA A 71 -7.39 4.64 -1.29
C ALA A 71 -7.22 5.20 0.13
N ALA A 72 -5.96 5.41 0.57
CA ALA A 72 -5.66 5.76 1.96
C ALA A 72 -5.63 7.29 2.18
N ASP A 73 -6.26 7.75 3.28
CA ASP A 73 -6.17 9.14 3.77
C ASP A 73 -4.74 9.53 4.18
N VAL A 74 -4.06 8.59 4.84
CA VAL A 74 -2.68 8.73 5.30
C VAL A 74 -1.89 7.49 4.93
N VAL A 75 -0.73 7.68 4.32
CA VAL A 75 0.24 6.62 4.05
C VAL A 75 1.54 6.94 4.78
N VAL A 76 2.08 5.99 5.53
CA VAL A 76 3.34 6.16 6.29
C VAL A 76 4.41 5.23 5.71
N ASP A 77 5.44 5.82 5.12
CA ASP A 77 6.63 5.12 4.66
C ASP A 77 7.64 4.98 5.80
N VAL A 78 7.82 3.75 6.28
CA VAL A 78 8.83 3.37 7.28
C VAL A 78 9.89 2.42 6.71
N THR A 79 10.04 2.38 5.38
CA THR A 79 10.91 1.43 4.68
C THR A 79 12.27 2.07 4.36
N ALA A 80 13.23 1.88 5.25
CA ALA A 80 14.60 2.34 5.01
C ALA A 80 15.23 1.57 3.83
N LYS A 81 15.98 2.27 2.97
CA LYS A 81 16.73 1.70 1.84
C LYS A 81 15.88 0.95 0.80
N ALA A 82 14.57 1.24 0.70
CA ALA A 82 13.67 0.70 -0.32
C ALA A 82 13.18 1.81 -1.28
N PRO A 83 13.93 2.17 -2.34
CA PRO A 83 13.66 3.39 -3.09
C PRO A 83 12.31 3.46 -3.82
N ALA A 84 11.78 2.30 -4.23
CA ALA A 84 10.49 2.20 -4.91
C ALA A 84 9.29 2.46 -3.97
N ALA A 85 9.48 2.31 -2.65
CA ALA A 85 8.39 2.41 -1.68
C ALA A 85 7.72 3.78 -1.69
N PHE A 86 8.47 4.84 -1.96
CA PHE A 86 7.87 6.16 -2.02
C PHE A 86 6.89 6.34 -3.18
N ALA A 87 7.23 5.87 -4.37
CA ALA A 87 6.30 5.95 -5.49
C ALA A 87 5.01 5.17 -5.18
N GLN A 88 5.13 4.03 -4.50
CA GLN A 88 3.99 3.27 -4.00
C GLN A 88 3.16 4.07 -3.00
N THR A 89 3.80 4.80 -2.07
CA THR A 89 3.06 5.63 -1.11
C THR A 89 2.26 6.74 -1.79
N ILE A 90 2.83 7.38 -2.80
CA ILE A 90 2.15 8.40 -3.62
C ILE A 90 0.98 7.77 -4.40
N ALA A 91 1.14 6.54 -4.90
CA ALA A 91 0.08 5.83 -5.61
C ALA A 91 -1.09 5.45 -4.68
N LEU A 92 -0.78 4.97 -3.46
CA LEU A 92 -1.74 4.53 -2.45
C LEU A 92 -2.54 5.69 -1.83
N ALA A 93 -1.92 6.87 -1.68
CA ALA A 93 -2.60 8.03 -1.13
C ALA A 93 -3.75 8.49 -2.03
N ARG A 94 -4.91 8.76 -1.45
CA ARG A 94 -6.03 9.39 -2.17
C ARG A 94 -5.72 10.86 -2.53
N PRO A 95 -6.48 11.49 -3.45
CA PRO A 95 -6.45 12.93 -3.62
C PRO A 95 -6.71 13.68 -2.31
N ALA A 96 -5.98 14.77 -2.06
CA ALA A 96 -5.84 15.51 -0.81
C ALA A 96 -5.37 14.66 0.39
N GLY A 97 -4.78 13.49 0.13
CA GLY A 97 -4.22 12.61 1.15
C GLY A 97 -2.87 13.09 1.68
N THR A 98 -2.39 12.42 2.72
CA THR A 98 -1.12 12.73 3.39
C THR A 98 -0.15 11.57 3.27
N VAL A 99 1.09 11.86 2.91
CA VAL A 99 2.19 10.89 2.92
C VAL A 99 3.20 11.32 3.97
N VAL A 100 3.45 10.47 4.95
CA VAL A 100 4.49 10.66 5.97
C VAL A 100 5.69 9.81 5.58
N VAL A 101 6.86 10.43 5.46
CA VAL A 101 8.10 9.77 5.05
C VAL A 101 9.04 9.73 6.24
N ALA A 102 9.18 8.55 6.85
CA ALA A 102 10.17 8.25 7.88
C ALA A 102 11.33 7.38 7.34
N GLY A 103 11.06 6.57 6.30
CA GLY A 103 12.06 5.76 5.61
C GLY A 103 12.98 6.60 4.71
N THR A 104 14.29 6.56 4.97
CA THR A 104 15.28 7.20 4.08
C THR A 104 15.71 6.24 2.97
N ARG A 105 15.73 6.70 1.71
CA ARG A 105 16.27 5.90 0.58
C ARG A 105 17.80 5.79 0.58
N GLY A 106 18.47 6.81 1.10
CA GLY A 106 19.91 7.03 0.92
C GLY A 106 20.17 8.29 0.09
N LEU A 107 21.23 9.01 0.45
CA LEU A 107 21.63 10.22 -0.27
C LEU A 107 22.05 9.87 -1.69
N GLY A 108 21.59 10.65 -2.66
CA GLY A 108 21.90 10.44 -4.09
C GLY A 108 21.17 9.26 -4.74
N ILE A 109 20.19 8.65 -4.05
CA ILE A 109 19.37 7.58 -4.60
C ILE A 109 18.02 8.15 -5.04
N ASP A 110 17.70 7.95 -6.32
CA ASP A 110 16.42 8.36 -6.91
C ASP A 110 15.23 7.55 -6.36
N ALA A 111 14.02 7.96 -6.71
CA ALA A 111 12.79 7.27 -6.35
C ALA A 111 12.15 6.65 -7.61
N PRO A 112 12.45 5.38 -7.94
CA PRO A 112 11.93 4.72 -9.13
C PRO A 112 10.41 4.78 -9.18
N GLY A 113 9.86 5.15 -10.35
CA GLY A 113 8.41 5.25 -10.57
C GLY A 113 7.74 6.46 -9.93
N PHE A 114 8.47 7.34 -9.25
CA PHE A 114 7.91 8.57 -8.71
C PHE A 114 7.69 9.58 -9.84
N SER A 115 6.42 9.99 -10.01
CA SER A 115 6.05 11.14 -10.83
C SER A 115 5.68 12.32 -9.91
N PRO A 116 6.39 13.45 -10.00
CA PRO A 116 6.04 14.68 -9.28
C PRO A 116 4.65 15.21 -9.64
N ASP A 117 4.19 14.98 -10.87
CA ASP A 117 2.87 15.42 -11.33
C ASP A 117 1.74 14.81 -10.50
N MET A 118 1.94 13.59 -9.99
CA MET A 118 0.97 12.94 -9.11
C MET A 118 0.81 13.67 -7.77
N VAL A 119 1.82 14.41 -7.30
CA VAL A 119 1.70 15.27 -6.11
C VAL A 119 0.76 16.44 -6.40
N VAL A 120 0.86 17.01 -7.60
CA VAL A 120 0.03 18.13 -8.06
C VAL A 120 -1.40 17.65 -8.31
N PHE A 121 -1.59 16.62 -9.14
CA PHE A 121 -2.92 16.12 -9.51
C PHE A 121 -3.72 15.56 -8.34
N LYS A 122 -3.04 15.05 -7.31
CA LYS A 122 -3.68 14.57 -6.09
C LYS A 122 -3.62 15.60 -4.97
N GLU A 123 -3.10 16.81 -5.16
CA GLU A 123 -2.99 17.83 -4.11
C GLU A 123 -2.44 17.27 -2.77
N LEU A 124 -1.37 16.46 -2.85
CA LEU A 124 -0.89 15.70 -1.69
C LEU A 124 -0.12 16.58 -0.71
N ARG A 125 -0.25 16.25 0.58
CA ARG A 125 0.65 16.74 1.63
C ARG A 125 1.74 15.70 1.87
N ILE A 126 3.01 16.09 1.78
CA ILE A 126 4.15 15.21 2.05
C ILE A 126 4.91 15.76 3.26
N LEU A 127 5.02 14.94 4.30
CA LEU A 127 5.63 15.31 5.57
C LEU A 127 6.84 14.41 5.82
N GLY A 128 8.00 15.02 6.07
CA GLY A 128 9.16 14.29 6.57
C GLY A 128 9.03 14.06 8.08
N ALA A 129 9.34 12.85 8.53
CA ALA A 129 9.42 12.50 9.94
C ALA A 129 10.84 12.03 10.25
N LEU A 130 11.52 12.73 11.17
CA LEU A 130 12.86 12.37 11.62
C LEU A 130 12.86 12.25 13.15
N GLY A 131 13.47 11.17 13.64
CA GLY A 131 13.59 10.90 15.07
C GLY A 131 12.43 10.09 15.63
N VAL A 132 12.55 9.79 16.92
CA VAL A 132 11.57 9.04 17.71
C VAL A 132 11.26 9.84 18.97
N ASP A 133 10.03 9.72 19.48
CA ASP A 133 9.66 10.36 20.73
C ASP A 133 10.55 9.89 21.89
N VAL A 134 10.90 10.80 22.80
CA VAL A 134 11.81 10.53 23.93
C VAL A 134 11.22 9.49 24.87
N THR A 135 9.91 9.52 25.09
CA THR A 135 9.24 8.55 25.98
C THR A 135 9.27 7.17 25.35
N ALA A 136 8.90 7.07 24.06
CA ALA A 136 8.95 5.82 23.31
C ALA A 136 10.38 5.24 23.25
N TYR A 137 11.39 6.07 23.01
CA TYR A 137 12.78 5.63 22.94
C TYR A 137 13.31 5.17 24.30
N ARG A 138 12.99 5.90 25.38
CA ARG A 138 13.32 5.49 26.75
C ARG A 138 12.70 4.13 27.10
N ALA A 139 11.42 3.93 26.80
CA ALA A 139 10.75 2.66 27.04
C ALA A 139 11.40 1.51 26.26
N ALA A 140 11.80 1.74 25.00
CA ALA A 140 12.51 0.74 24.20
C ALA A 140 13.89 0.40 24.80
N VAL A 141 14.65 1.39 25.28
CA VAL A 141 15.93 1.18 25.96
C VAL A 141 15.75 0.43 27.28
N GLU A 142 14.75 0.79 28.07
CA GLU A 142 14.42 0.10 29.34
C GLU A 142 14.01 -1.36 29.08
N LEU A 143 13.26 -1.63 28.00
CA LEU A 143 12.92 -2.98 27.58
C LEU A 143 14.17 -3.81 27.24
N LEU A 144 15.09 -3.24 26.47
CA LEU A 144 16.37 -3.88 26.14
C LEU A 144 17.21 -4.14 27.40
N ALA A 145 17.31 -3.14 28.28
CA ALA A 145 18.09 -3.23 29.52
C ALA A 145 17.48 -4.21 30.54
N SER A 146 16.17 -4.46 30.49
CA SER A 146 15.49 -5.35 31.43
C SER A 146 15.95 -6.80 31.34
N GLY A 147 16.55 -7.23 30.23
CA GLY A 147 16.87 -8.63 29.96
C GLY A 147 15.65 -9.55 29.93
N ARG A 148 14.43 -9.00 29.89
CA ARG A 148 13.17 -9.77 29.89
C ARG A 148 13.03 -10.66 28.66
N TYR A 149 13.61 -10.25 27.54
CA TYR A 149 13.62 -10.98 26.29
C TYR A 149 15.07 -11.28 25.89
N PRO A 150 15.34 -12.47 25.32
CA PRO A 150 16.69 -12.87 24.96
C PRO A 150 17.09 -12.22 23.62
N PHE A 151 17.21 -10.89 23.59
CA PHE A 151 17.56 -10.15 22.37
C PHE A 151 18.92 -10.58 21.81
N GLU A 152 19.82 -11.10 22.63
CA GLU A 152 21.08 -11.72 22.25
C GLU A 152 20.91 -13.01 21.43
N SER A 153 19.76 -13.67 21.53
CA SER A 153 19.41 -14.85 20.75
C SER A 153 18.79 -14.52 19.39
N LEU A 154 18.53 -13.22 19.11
CA LEU A 154 18.12 -12.81 17.78
C LEU A 154 19.18 -13.28 16.78
N PRO A 155 18.80 -14.02 15.72
CA PRO A 155 19.74 -14.63 14.80
C PRO A 155 20.69 -13.58 14.21
N ARG A 156 21.92 -13.52 14.74
CA ARG A 156 23.03 -12.74 14.21
C ARG A 156 24.04 -13.71 13.61
N ARG A 157 24.45 -13.49 12.36
CA ARG A 157 25.53 -14.26 11.74
C ARG A 157 26.69 -13.35 11.45
N CYS A 158 27.79 -13.55 12.16
CA CYS A 158 29.08 -12.96 11.81
C CYS A 158 29.79 -13.93 10.85
N ALA A 159 30.25 -13.42 9.72
CA ALA A 159 30.91 -14.20 8.67
C ALA A 159 32.21 -13.51 8.26
N GLY A 160 33.24 -14.31 7.96
CA GLY A 160 34.48 -13.81 7.34
C GLY A 160 34.25 -13.37 5.89
N LEU A 161 35.25 -12.72 5.29
CA LEU A 161 35.18 -12.28 3.89
C LEU A 161 35.02 -13.47 2.92
N ASP A 162 35.56 -14.62 3.28
CA ASP A 162 35.45 -15.91 2.59
C ASP A 162 34.03 -16.49 2.62
N GLU A 163 33.22 -16.11 3.60
CA GLU A 163 31.83 -16.56 3.77
C GLU A 163 30.79 -15.49 3.36
N ALA A 164 31.25 -14.33 2.87
CA ALA A 164 30.39 -13.19 2.56
C ALA A 164 29.38 -13.48 1.44
N ASP A 165 29.80 -14.17 0.38
CA ASP A 165 28.93 -14.56 -0.74
C ASP A 165 27.77 -15.45 -0.25
N ASP A 166 28.10 -16.46 0.54
CA ASP A 166 27.14 -17.40 1.13
C ASP A 166 26.17 -16.69 2.08
N LEU A 167 26.67 -15.77 2.92
CA LEU A 167 25.82 -14.99 3.81
C LEU A 167 24.83 -14.11 3.03
N LEU A 168 25.30 -13.40 2.00
CA LEU A 168 24.46 -12.54 1.17
C LEU A 168 23.39 -13.33 0.42
N ALA A 169 23.76 -14.48 -0.17
CA ALA A 169 22.83 -15.33 -0.92
C ALA A 169 21.75 -15.95 -0.01
N VAL A 170 22.10 -16.39 1.20
CA VAL A 170 21.11 -16.89 2.18
C VAL A 170 20.17 -15.77 2.64
N MET A 171 20.68 -14.56 2.88
CA MET A 171 19.86 -13.41 3.27
C MET A 171 18.94 -12.91 2.14
N ALA A 172 19.35 -13.07 0.89
CA ALA A 172 18.55 -12.75 -0.30
C ALA A 172 17.48 -13.81 -0.61
N GLY A 173 17.47 -14.95 0.10
CA GLY A 173 16.59 -16.08 -0.19
C GLY A 173 16.98 -16.86 -1.43
N GLU A 174 18.21 -16.70 -1.91
CA GLU A 174 18.76 -17.37 -3.09
C GLU A 174 19.40 -18.73 -2.77
N ARG A 175 19.59 -19.03 -1.48
CA ARG A 175 20.10 -20.31 -0.97
C ARG A 175 19.30 -20.79 0.24
N ASP A 176 19.21 -22.11 0.39
CA ASP A 176 18.57 -22.74 1.55
C ASP A 176 19.30 -22.39 2.86
N GLY A 177 18.53 -21.95 3.86
CA GLY A 177 19.04 -21.62 5.18
C GLY A 177 18.12 -20.66 5.94
N ALA A 178 18.19 -20.68 7.27
CA ALA A 178 17.52 -19.66 8.07
C ALA A 178 18.29 -18.35 7.96
N ALA A 179 17.74 -17.39 7.21
CA ALA A 179 18.33 -16.07 7.08
C ALA A 179 18.47 -15.41 8.48
N PRO A 180 19.67 -14.94 8.86
CA PRO A 180 19.82 -14.20 10.11
C PRO A 180 19.01 -12.90 10.02
N VAL A 181 18.52 -12.44 11.17
CA VAL A 181 17.91 -11.10 11.28
C VAL A 181 18.96 -10.01 11.05
N HIS A 182 20.24 -10.29 11.35
CA HIS A 182 21.36 -9.39 11.11
C HIS A 182 22.62 -10.15 10.69
N GLY A 183 23.12 -9.89 9.48
CA GLY A 183 24.42 -10.39 8.99
C GLY A 183 25.52 -9.36 9.19
N VAL A 184 26.69 -9.78 9.68
CA VAL A 184 27.86 -8.92 9.91
C VAL A 184 29.06 -9.53 9.20
N ILE A 185 29.68 -8.79 8.28
CA ILE A 185 30.96 -9.18 7.68
C ILE A 185 32.07 -8.59 8.53
N THR A 186 32.92 -9.46 9.09
CA THR A 186 34.11 -9.05 9.84
C THR A 186 35.33 -9.17 8.92
N PRO A 187 36.14 -8.09 8.78
CA PRO A 187 37.40 -8.14 8.03
C PRO A 187 38.39 -9.17 8.54
#